data_AF-A0A2P6RRM1-F1
#
_entry.id   AF-A0A2P6RRM1-F1
#
_cell.length_a   1.000
_cell.length_b   1.000
_cell.length_c   1.000
_cell.angle_alpha   90.00
_cell.angle_beta   90.00
_cell.angle_gamma   90.00
#
_symmetry.space_group_name_H-M   'P 1'
#
loop_
_entity.id
_entity.type
_entity.pdbx_description
1 polymer ?
#
loop_
_entity_poly.entity_id
_entity_poly.type
_entity_poly.pdbx_seq_one_letter_code
_entity_poly.pdbx_strand_id
1 'polypeptide(L)'
;MKWREFFPHKELRYPPSFCAKVISCGAIYVLQSYLLWRQNDCHTNNLCNTCLWELIIKGGKTESEALELLKGTCKEEKNNLLFENFEINYQKLNEMFRQGSCILKTEVIDVVKHNENGSPVRRLRKKLRIVHSKNIAGISFWNKHKCLRNELGSFSKDIAKVEPDFLKSFQFEKRLMPSTWIVIRIDGCHFHRFSDVHEFVKPNDEQALKLMNSCAVAVVKEFQDTVFAYGVSDEYSFVLKKDSQFYQRRASKIVSVMVSLFTSMYTMKWKDFFPERDLKYPPYFDGRAVCYPSSEILRDYLAWRQVDCHINNQYNTCFWQLVKSGKSKSEAQNFLKGTLAGDKDKLLKQFGIDYSKLPVMFRQGSSTFWDKGDIIMINNNKPSDENSQNKVVIEHCNIIESSFWCAHPTILNA
;
A
#
# COMPACT_ATOMS: atom_id res chain seq x y z
N MET A 1 -0.94 14.35 -10.50
CA MET A 1 -1.35 12.93 -10.49
C MET A 1 -1.69 12.50 -11.92
N LYS A 2 -1.14 11.38 -12.42
CA LYS A 2 -1.36 10.92 -13.82
C LYS A 2 -2.82 10.53 -14.14
N TRP A 3 -3.70 10.45 -13.14
CA TRP A 3 -5.11 10.07 -13.34
C TRP A 3 -5.81 10.92 -14.42
N ARG A 4 -5.67 12.25 -14.37
CA ARG A 4 -6.29 13.16 -15.34
C ARG A 4 -5.69 13.07 -16.75
N GLU A 5 -4.49 12.48 -16.90
CA GLU A 5 -3.88 12.21 -18.21
C GLU A 5 -4.68 11.13 -18.96
N PHE A 6 -5.15 10.10 -18.25
CA PHE A 6 -5.93 9.00 -18.82
C PHE A 6 -7.44 9.25 -18.75
N PHE A 7 -7.91 10.01 -17.75
CA PHE A 7 -9.32 10.32 -17.54
C PHE A 7 -9.53 11.82 -17.29
N PRO A 8 -9.48 12.67 -18.33
CA PRO A 8 -9.53 14.14 -18.17
C PRO A 8 -10.78 14.65 -17.46
N HIS A 9 -11.90 13.94 -17.63
CA HIS A 9 -13.22 14.34 -17.12
C HIS A 9 -13.72 13.47 -15.96
N LYS A 10 -12.88 12.59 -15.38
CA LYS A 10 -13.27 11.76 -14.23
C LYS A 10 -12.45 12.14 -13.01
N GLU A 11 -13.13 12.30 -11.89
CA GLU A 11 -12.47 12.45 -10.59
C GLU A 11 -12.25 11.08 -9.95
N LEU A 12 -11.07 10.88 -9.37
CA LEU A 12 -10.78 9.71 -8.55
C LEU A 12 -11.43 9.92 -7.18
N ARG A 13 -12.64 9.38 -6.99
CA ARG A 13 -13.44 9.59 -5.77
C ARG A 13 -13.11 8.61 -4.64
N TYR A 14 -12.73 7.39 -4.99
CA TYR A 14 -12.46 6.33 -4.02
C TYR A 14 -11.00 5.87 -4.12
N PRO A 15 -10.31 5.73 -2.97
CA PRO A 15 -8.94 5.24 -2.94
C PRO A 15 -8.91 3.75 -3.29
N PRO A 16 -8.17 3.33 -4.32
CA PRO A 16 -8.05 1.91 -4.60
C PRO A 16 -7.19 1.23 -3.53
N SER A 17 -7.61 0.04 -3.12
CA SER A 17 -6.82 -0.89 -2.32
C SER A 17 -6.57 -2.16 -3.12
N PHE A 18 -5.36 -2.71 -3.03
CA PHE A 18 -4.89 -3.82 -3.82
C PHE A 18 -4.47 -4.99 -2.93
N CYS A 19 -5.09 -6.14 -3.17
CA CYS A 19 -4.72 -7.39 -2.51
C CYS A 19 -3.60 -8.08 -3.29
N ALA A 20 -2.49 -8.37 -2.62
CA ALA A 20 -1.37 -9.12 -3.16
C ALA A 20 -1.33 -10.56 -2.62
N LYS A 21 -0.69 -11.44 -3.39
CA LYS A 21 -0.33 -12.80 -3.00
C LYS A 21 1.09 -13.09 -3.48
N VAL A 22 1.82 -13.87 -2.70
CA VAL A 22 3.12 -14.41 -3.11
C VAL A 22 2.91 -15.82 -3.62
N ILE A 23 3.47 -16.12 -4.79
CA ILE A 23 3.39 -17.43 -5.43
C ILE A 23 4.81 -17.90 -5.64
N SER A 24 5.17 -19.00 -4.98
CA SER A 24 6.54 -19.52 -4.97
C SER A 24 6.71 -20.51 -6.10
N CYS A 25 7.23 -20.05 -7.22
CA CYS A 25 7.56 -20.91 -8.35
C CYS A 25 8.97 -21.52 -8.15
N GLY A 26 9.03 -22.69 -7.50
CA GLY A 26 10.31 -23.35 -7.19
C GLY A 26 11.10 -23.86 -8.40
N ALA A 27 10.49 -23.89 -9.59
CA ALA A 27 11.13 -24.31 -10.83
C ALA A 27 10.52 -23.62 -12.06
N ILE A 28 11.25 -23.61 -13.17
CA ILE A 28 10.84 -22.91 -14.40
C ILE A 28 9.54 -23.45 -15.00
N TYR A 29 9.28 -24.75 -14.90
CA TYR A 29 8.03 -25.36 -15.38
C TYR A 29 6.82 -24.93 -14.54
N VAL A 30 7.01 -24.63 -13.24
CA VAL A 30 5.95 -24.10 -12.36
C VAL A 30 5.60 -22.68 -12.79
N LEU A 31 6.62 -21.86 -13.11
CA LEU A 31 6.41 -20.52 -13.66
C LEU A 31 5.65 -20.59 -15.00
N GLN A 32 6.02 -21.52 -15.89
CA GLN A 32 5.32 -21.73 -17.16
C GLN A 32 3.84 -22.05 -16.95
N SER A 33 3.54 -23.02 -16.09
CA SER A 33 2.17 -23.40 -15.72
C SER A 33 1.39 -22.23 -15.13
N TYR A 34 2.03 -21.44 -14.25
CA TYR A 34 1.39 -20.26 -13.67
C TYR A 34 1.05 -19.22 -14.73
N LEU A 35 1.97 -18.90 -15.64
CA LEU A 35 1.75 -17.94 -16.72
C LEU A 35 0.62 -18.37 -17.65
N LEU A 36 0.58 -19.67 -18.03
CA LEU A 36 -0.51 -20.20 -18.86
C LEU A 36 -1.85 -20.07 -18.15
N TRP A 37 -1.92 -20.49 -16.88
CA TRP A 37 -3.15 -20.37 -16.08
C TRP A 37 -3.60 -18.92 -15.92
N ARG A 38 -2.71 -17.99 -15.60
CA ARG A 38 -3.04 -16.56 -15.48
C ARG A 38 -3.57 -15.99 -16.79
N GLN A 39 -2.99 -16.36 -17.93
CA GLN A 39 -3.44 -15.89 -19.22
C GLN A 39 -4.82 -16.48 -19.60
N ASN A 40 -5.05 -17.77 -19.32
CA ASN A 40 -6.35 -18.41 -19.53
C ASN A 40 -7.44 -17.82 -18.63
N ASP A 41 -7.11 -17.52 -17.38
CA ASP A 41 -7.99 -16.85 -16.41
C ASP A 41 -8.34 -15.43 -16.91
N CYS A 42 -7.36 -14.64 -17.37
CA CYS A 42 -7.58 -13.34 -17.99
C CYS A 42 -8.56 -13.43 -19.17
N HIS A 43 -8.32 -14.37 -20.09
CA HIS A 43 -9.14 -14.54 -21.29
C HIS A 43 -10.59 -14.91 -20.96
N THR A 44 -10.75 -15.88 -20.06
CA THR A 44 -12.06 -16.45 -19.69
C THR A 44 -12.88 -15.46 -18.87
N ASN A 45 -12.25 -14.79 -17.90
CA ASN A 45 -12.91 -13.77 -17.09
C ASN A 45 -13.32 -12.57 -17.94
N ASN A 46 -12.45 -12.11 -18.87
CA ASN A 46 -12.83 -11.00 -19.74
C ASN A 46 -13.97 -11.37 -20.70
N LEU A 47 -13.98 -12.58 -21.27
CA LEU A 47 -15.08 -13.04 -22.11
C LEU A 47 -16.40 -13.08 -21.33
N CYS A 48 -16.38 -13.69 -20.14
CA CYS A 48 -17.54 -13.76 -19.26
C CYS A 48 -18.05 -12.37 -18.88
N ASN A 49 -17.15 -11.48 -18.46
CA ASN A 49 -17.49 -10.10 -18.10
C ASN A 49 -18.03 -9.31 -19.29
N THR A 50 -17.50 -9.53 -20.50
CA THR A 50 -18.03 -8.89 -21.71
C THR A 50 -19.47 -9.33 -21.93
N CYS A 51 -19.76 -10.63 -21.89
CA CYS A 51 -21.14 -11.12 -21.99
C CYS A 51 -22.05 -10.52 -20.91
N LEU A 52 -21.57 -10.50 -19.65
CA LEU A 52 -22.34 -10.00 -18.50
C LEU A 52 -22.76 -8.53 -18.71
N TRP A 53 -21.80 -7.67 -19.05
CA TRP A 53 -22.08 -6.25 -19.23
C TRP A 53 -22.91 -5.95 -20.48
N GLU A 54 -22.74 -6.70 -21.56
CA GLU A 54 -23.58 -6.53 -22.76
C GLU A 54 -25.03 -6.98 -22.50
N LEU A 55 -25.24 -8.08 -21.76
CA LEU A 55 -26.57 -8.51 -21.29
C LEU A 55 -27.25 -7.45 -20.42
N ILE A 56 -26.50 -6.77 -19.55
CA ILE A 56 -27.03 -5.73 -18.68
C ILE A 56 -27.32 -4.44 -19.47
N ILE A 57 -26.32 -3.93 -20.19
CA ILE A 57 -26.36 -2.60 -20.81
C ILE A 57 -27.23 -2.60 -22.07
N LYS A 58 -27.08 -3.60 -22.94
CA LYS A 58 -27.84 -3.69 -24.21
C LYS A 58 -29.00 -4.65 -24.11
N GLY A 59 -28.84 -5.76 -23.38
CA GLY A 59 -29.88 -6.77 -23.20
C GLY A 59 -30.94 -6.45 -22.14
N GLY A 60 -30.78 -5.34 -21.40
CA GLY A 60 -31.71 -4.87 -20.38
C GLY A 60 -31.91 -5.83 -19.20
N LYS A 61 -30.97 -6.77 -18.99
CA LYS A 61 -31.05 -7.75 -17.89
C LYS A 61 -30.58 -7.13 -16.59
N THR A 62 -31.13 -7.62 -15.49
CA THR A 62 -30.54 -7.40 -14.16
C THR A 62 -29.25 -8.20 -14.02
N GLU A 63 -28.40 -7.83 -13.06
CA GLU A 63 -27.14 -8.54 -12.79
C GLU A 63 -27.39 -10.01 -12.44
N SER A 64 -28.39 -10.32 -11.62
CA SER A 64 -28.73 -11.70 -11.24
C SER A 64 -29.19 -12.55 -12.43
N GLU A 65 -30.05 -12.00 -13.30
CA GLU A 65 -30.50 -12.70 -14.50
C GLU A 65 -29.34 -12.98 -15.45
N ALA A 66 -28.47 -11.98 -15.68
CA ALA A 66 -27.32 -12.14 -16.55
C ALA A 66 -26.32 -13.15 -15.99
N LEU A 67 -26.10 -13.17 -14.67
CA LEU A 67 -25.26 -14.18 -14.02
C LEU A 67 -25.81 -15.59 -14.14
N GLU A 68 -27.12 -15.79 -13.95
CA GLU A 68 -27.74 -17.12 -14.12
C GLU A 68 -27.70 -17.58 -15.58
N LEU A 69 -27.89 -16.69 -16.57
CA LEU A 69 -27.74 -17.03 -17.99
C LEU A 69 -26.32 -17.46 -18.36
N LEU A 70 -25.29 -16.86 -17.73
CA LEU A 70 -23.90 -17.18 -18.01
C LEU A 70 -23.39 -18.39 -17.22
N LYS A 71 -24.13 -18.82 -16.20
CA LYS A 71 -23.75 -19.93 -15.33
C LYS A 71 -23.69 -21.24 -16.13
N GLY A 72 -22.62 -21.99 -15.95
CA GLY A 72 -22.42 -23.27 -16.63
C GLY A 72 -22.06 -23.17 -18.12
N THR A 73 -22.16 -22.00 -18.74
CA THR A 73 -21.87 -21.85 -20.18
C THR A 73 -20.40 -22.08 -20.50
N CYS A 74 -20.12 -22.73 -21.63
CA CYS A 74 -18.78 -22.94 -22.15
C CYS A 74 -18.26 -21.68 -22.89
N LYS A 75 -17.05 -21.77 -23.44
CA LYS A 75 -16.43 -20.64 -24.15
C LYS A 75 -17.14 -20.39 -25.48
N GLU A 76 -17.50 -21.44 -26.20
CA GLU A 76 -18.14 -21.37 -27.51
C GLU A 76 -19.53 -20.71 -27.39
N GLU A 77 -20.34 -21.15 -26.42
CA GLU A 77 -21.64 -20.56 -26.11
C GLU A 77 -21.55 -19.06 -25.80
N LYS A 78 -20.56 -18.64 -25.01
CA LYS A 78 -20.34 -17.21 -24.72
C LYS A 78 -19.95 -16.40 -25.96
N ASN A 79 -19.14 -16.98 -26.86
CA ASN A 79 -18.80 -16.31 -28.13
C ASN A 79 -20.02 -16.20 -29.04
N ASN A 80 -20.82 -17.27 -29.14
CA ASN A 80 -22.06 -17.26 -29.92
C ASN A 80 -23.04 -16.23 -29.36
N LEU A 81 -23.24 -16.17 -28.04
CA LEU A 81 -24.06 -15.16 -27.39
C LEU A 81 -23.62 -13.74 -27.73
N LEU A 82 -22.32 -13.44 -27.69
CA LEU A 82 -21.81 -12.11 -28.08
C LEU A 82 -22.05 -11.81 -29.55
N PHE A 83 -21.86 -12.79 -30.42
CA PHE A 83 -21.97 -12.62 -31.86
C PHE A 83 -23.43 -12.49 -32.32
N GLU A 84 -24.30 -13.40 -31.89
CA GLU A 84 -25.70 -13.49 -32.31
C GLU A 84 -26.54 -12.38 -31.68
N ASN A 85 -26.35 -12.08 -30.39
CA ASN A 85 -27.23 -11.14 -29.69
C ASN A 85 -26.72 -9.69 -29.74
N PHE A 86 -25.42 -9.49 -29.94
CA PHE A 86 -24.80 -8.17 -29.83
C PHE A 86 -23.85 -7.81 -30.99
N GLU A 87 -23.73 -8.69 -32.00
CA GLU A 87 -22.84 -8.52 -33.16
C GLU A 87 -21.36 -8.32 -32.78
N ILE A 88 -20.95 -8.80 -31.60
CA ILE A 88 -19.58 -8.66 -31.08
C ILE A 88 -18.77 -9.91 -31.42
N ASN A 89 -17.81 -9.76 -32.33
CA ASN A 89 -16.77 -10.77 -32.50
C ASN A 89 -15.66 -10.56 -31.45
N TYR A 90 -15.69 -11.37 -30.40
CA TYR A 90 -14.70 -11.28 -29.31
C TYR A 90 -13.27 -11.33 -29.83
N GLN A 91 -12.93 -12.16 -30.83
CA GLN A 91 -11.56 -12.27 -31.36
C GLN A 91 -11.04 -10.99 -32.02
N LYS A 92 -11.92 -10.07 -32.41
CA LYS A 92 -11.57 -8.76 -32.98
C LYS A 92 -11.42 -7.66 -31.93
N LEU A 93 -11.76 -7.92 -30.67
CA LEU A 93 -11.54 -6.95 -29.59
C LEU A 93 -10.04 -6.72 -29.36
N ASN A 94 -9.73 -5.56 -28.76
CA ASN A 94 -8.36 -5.15 -28.44
C ASN A 94 -7.62 -6.28 -27.69
N GLU A 95 -6.41 -6.58 -28.15
CA GLU A 95 -5.60 -7.67 -27.60
C GLU A 95 -5.32 -7.50 -26.11
N MET A 96 -5.22 -6.26 -25.62
CA MET A 96 -5.03 -5.96 -24.21
C MET A 96 -6.13 -6.56 -23.33
N PHE A 97 -7.39 -6.54 -23.76
CA PHE A 97 -8.51 -7.11 -23.01
C PHE A 97 -8.49 -8.63 -23.01
N ARG A 98 -8.06 -9.23 -24.14
CA ARG A 98 -8.12 -10.68 -24.34
C ARG A 98 -6.91 -11.43 -23.82
N GLN A 99 -5.75 -10.79 -23.87
CA GLN A 99 -4.45 -11.42 -23.64
C GLN A 99 -3.73 -10.85 -22.41
N GLY A 100 -4.21 -9.73 -21.87
CA GLY A 100 -3.52 -8.97 -20.84
C GLY A 100 -2.33 -8.19 -21.39
N SER A 101 -1.54 -7.62 -20.48
CA SER A 101 -0.34 -6.83 -20.80
C SER A 101 0.91 -7.46 -20.17
N CYS A 102 1.92 -7.75 -20.98
CA CYS A 102 3.24 -8.17 -20.51
C CYS A 102 4.22 -7.00 -20.60
N ILE A 103 4.85 -6.67 -19.48
CA ILE A 103 5.84 -5.58 -19.42
C ILE A 103 7.23 -6.22 -19.29
N LEU A 104 8.07 -5.98 -20.30
CA LEU A 104 9.40 -6.55 -20.40
C LEU A 104 10.46 -5.46 -20.30
N LYS A 105 11.57 -5.74 -19.61
CA LYS A 105 12.79 -4.93 -19.74
C LYS A 105 13.57 -5.45 -20.92
N THR A 106 13.67 -4.65 -21.98
CA THR A 106 14.42 -4.98 -23.20
C THR A 106 15.65 -4.10 -23.33
N GLU A 107 16.74 -4.67 -23.80
CA GLU A 107 17.97 -3.93 -24.07
C GLU A 107 17.89 -3.29 -25.45
N VAL A 108 18.06 -1.98 -25.49
CA VAL A 108 18.10 -1.20 -26.74
C VAL A 108 19.35 -0.33 -26.75
N ILE A 109 19.91 -0.14 -27.94
CA ILE A 109 21.02 0.77 -28.15
C ILE A 109 20.45 2.19 -28.21
N ASP A 110 20.83 3.04 -27.26
CA ASP A 110 20.35 4.41 -27.14
C ASP A 110 21.51 5.38 -27.36
N VAL A 111 21.27 6.48 -28.08
CA VAL A 111 22.25 7.55 -28.24
C VAL A 111 22.14 8.45 -27.01
N VAL A 112 23.17 8.44 -26.15
CA VAL A 112 23.13 9.14 -24.86
C VAL A 112 23.64 10.56 -24.96
N LYS A 113 24.60 10.79 -25.85
CA LYS A 113 25.17 12.10 -26.16
C LYS A 113 25.83 12.04 -27.53
N HIS A 114 26.14 13.20 -28.10
CA HIS A 114 27.02 13.30 -29.26
C HIS A 114 28.40 13.75 -28.76
N ASN A 115 29.47 13.20 -29.33
CA ASN A 115 30.83 13.68 -29.11
C ASN A 115 31.01 15.06 -29.78
N GLU A 116 32.11 15.75 -29.47
CA GLU A 116 32.45 17.07 -30.04
C GLU A 116 32.52 17.06 -31.58
N ASN A 117 32.84 15.91 -32.18
CA ASN A 117 32.83 15.68 -33.63
C ASN A 117 31.46 15.25 -34.19
N GLY A 118 30.37 15.39 -33.42
CA GLY A 118 29.02 15.02 -33.83
C GLY A 118 28.72 13.51 -33.85
N SER A 119 29.68 12.64 -33.53
CA SER A 119 29.46 11.19 -33.53
C SER A 119 28.57 10.75 -32.34
N PRO A 120 27.55 9.90 -32.56
CA PRO A 120 26.63 9.50 -31.50
C PRO A 120 27.28 8.47 -30.55
N VAL A 121 27.30 8.78 -29.25
CA VAL A 121 27.71 7.85 -28.19
C VAL A 121 26.55 6.93 -27.87
N ARG A 122 26.63 5.71 -28.40
CA ARG A 122 25.65 4.66 -28.21
C ARG A 122 25.94 3.87 -26.94
N ARG A 123 24.94 3.71 -26.07
CA ARG A 123 25.01 2.82 -24.88
C ARG A 123 23.81 1.89 -24.84
N LEU A 124 24.04 0.67 -24.38
CA LEU A 124 22.95 -0.27 -24.10
C LEU A 124 22.15 0.23 -22.90
N ARG A 125 20.84 0.40 -23.05
CA ARG A 125 19.93 0.75 -21.96
C ARG A 125 18.77 -0.23 -21.88
N LYS A 126 18.34 -0.55 -20.66
CA LYS A 126 17.09 -1.28 -20.43
C LYS A 126 15.91 -0.31 -20.58
N LYS A 127 15.09 -0.50 -21.62
CA LYS A 127 13.80 0.21 -21.79
C LYS A 127 12.64 -0.76 -21.57
N LEU A 128 11.55 -0.23 -21.02
CA LEU A 128 10.31 -0.99 -20.82
C LEU A 128 9.56 -1.11 -22.15
N ARG A 129 9.11 -2.32 -22.46
CA ARG A 129 8.27 -2.62 -23.61
C ARG A 129 7.01 -3.33 -23.15
N ILE A 130 5.85 -2.84 -23.59
CA ILE A 130 4.55 -3.50 -23.38
C ILE A 130 4.29 -4.39 -24.60
N VAL A 131 3.89 -5.63 -24.35
CA VAL A 131 3.59 -6.63 -25.39
C VAL A 131 2.29 -7.33 -25.04
N HIS A 132 1.46 -7.56 -26.05
CA HIS A 132 0.27 -8.39 -25.98
C HIS A 132 0.53 -9.64 -26.83
N SER A 133 0.31 -10.83 -26.28
CA SER A 133 0.64 -12.09 -26.96
C SER A 133 -0.39 -13.15 -26.60
N LYS A 134 -0.80 -13.96 -27.58
CA LYS A 134 -1.78 -15.04 -27.39
C LYS A 134 -1.30 -16.18 -26.48
N ASN A 135 0.02 -16.37 -26.37
CA ASN A 135 0.60 -17.44 -25.56
C ASN A 135 1.91 -16.98 -24.93
N ILE A 136 1.85 -16.43 -23.73
CA ILE A 136 3.03 -15.96 -22.97
C ILE A 136 3.79 -17.10 -22.28
N ALA A 137 3.17 -18.27 -22.19
CA ALA A 137 3.77 -19.50 -21.68
C ALA A 137 4.42 -20.35 -22.79
N GLY A 138 4.33 -19.89 -24.05
CA GLY A 138 4.87 -20.58 -25.21
C GLY A 138 6.36 -20.35 -25.41
N ILE A 139 7.05 -21.37 -25.90
CA ILE A 139 8.48 -21.32 -26.24
C ILE A 139 8.76 -20.20 -27.26
N SER A 140 7.88 -20.04 -28.25
CA SER A 140 8.04 -19.03 -29.30
C SER A 140 8.08 -17.60 -28.74
N PHE A 141 7.24 -17.30 -27.75
CA PHE A 141 7.24 -16.00 -27.07
C PHE A 141 8.55 -15.79 -26.31
N TRP A 142 9.01 -16.77 -25.55
CA TRP A 142 10.24 -16.68 -24.76
C TRP A 142 11.51 -16.59 -25.63
N ASN A 143 11.55 -17.33 -26.74
CA ASN A 143 12.65 -17.26 -27.70
C ASN A 143 12.73 -15.89 -28.41
N LYS A 144 11.58 -15.25 -28.66
CA LYS A 144 11.52 -13.88 -29.21
C LYS A 144 12.03 -12.84 -28.22
N HIS A 145 11.93 -13.09 -26.92
CA HIS A 145 12.27 -12.15 -25.86
C HIS A 145 13.49 -12.61 -25.06
N LYS A 146 14.69 -12.40 -25.63
CA LYS A 146 15.98 -12.80 -25.04
C LYS A 146 16.17 -12.39 -23.57
N CYS A 147 15.61 -11.26 -23.14
CA CYS A 147 15.70 -10.83 -21.75
C CYS A 147 15.06 -11.82 -20.77
N LEU A 148 13.93 -12.43 -21.13
CA LEU A 148 13.29 -13.47 -20.31
C LEU A 148 14.19 -14.70 -20.23
N ARG A 149 14.75 -15.12 -21.37
CA ARG A 149 15.66 -16.27 -21.41
C ARG A 149 16.89 -16.08 -20.53
N ASN A 150 17.48 -14.90 -20.58
CA ASN A 150 18.71 -14.60 -19.85
C ASN A 150 18.47 -14.41 -18.34
N GLU A 151 17.35 -13.80 -17.94
CA GLU A 151 17.07 -13.49 -16.53
C GLU A 151 16.33 -14.61 -15.80
N LEU A 152 15.45 -15.36 -16.49
CA LEU A 152 14.56 -16.35 -15.88
C LEU A 152 14.78 -17.80 -16.37
N GLY A 153 15.53 -18.00 -17.47
CA GLY A 153 15.72 -19.30 -18.11
C GLY A 153 14.78 -19.56 -19.29
N SER A 154 14.73 -20.80 -19.79
CA SER A 154 13.94 -21.16 -20.98
C SER A 154 12.95 -22.29 -20.71
N PHE A 155 11.86 -22.30 -21.47
CA PHE A 155 10.94 -23.44 -21.52
C PHE A 155 11.42 -24.50 -22.51
N SER A 156 11.33 -25.77 -22.13
CA SER A 156 11.77 -26.91 -22.95
C SER A 156 10.66 -27.47 -23.85
N LYS A 157 9.39 -27.31 -23.45
CA LYS A 157 8.22 -27.75 -24.21
C LYS A 157 7.06 -26.76 -24.03
N ASP A 158 6.14 -26.73 -24.99
CA ASP A 158 4.87 -26.02 -24.83
C ASP A 158 3.93 -26.85 -23.95
N ILE A 159 3.07 -26.16 -23.21
CA ILE A 159 2.02 -26.75 -22.39
C ILE A 159 0.66 -26.23 -22.87
N ALA A 160 -0.35 -27.10 -22.88
CA ALA A 160 -1.69 -26.76 -23.37
C ALA A 160 -2.74 -26.63 -22.26
N LYS A 161 -2.53 -27.36 -21.15
CA LYS A 161 -3.46 -27.39 -20.02
C LYS A 161 -2.69 -27.38 -18.71
N VAL A 162 -3.30 -26.79 -17.69
CA VAL A 162 -2.77 -26.75 -16.33
C VAL A 162 -3.86 -27.16 -15.37
N GLU A 163 -3.55 -28.10 -14.49
CA GLU A 163 -4.44 -28.46 -13.39
C GLU A 163 -4.46 -27.34 -12.34
N PRO A 164 -5.63 -26.79 -11.98
CA PRO A 164 -5.71 -25.72 -10.99
C PRO A 164 -5.11 -26.11 -9.63
N ASP A 165 -5.26 -27.37 -9.22
CA ASP A 165 -4.78 -27.84 -7.92
C ASP A 165 -3.26 -27.93 -7.85
N PHE A 166 -2.61 -28.27 -8.97
CA PHE A 166 -1.15 -28.17 -9.11
C PHE A 166 -0.67 -26.75 -8.76
N LEU A 167 -1.31 -25.70 -9.31
CA LEU A 167 -0.92 -24.32 -9.02
C LEU A 167 -1.26 -23.86 -7.61
N LYS A 168 -2.37 -24.35 -7.04
CA LYS A 168 -2.72 -24.06 -5.64
C LYS A 168 -1.65 -24.57 -4.68
N SER A 169 -0.99 -25.69 -4.99
CA SER A 169 0.08 -26.25 -4.15
C SER A 169 1.29 -25.31 -3.98
N PHE A 170 1.53 -24.38 -4.92
CA PHE A 170 2.61 -23.40 -4.86
C PHE A 170 2.20 -22.06 -4.23
N GLN A 171 0.93 -21.92 -3.84
CA GLN A 171 0.45 -20.76 -3.11
C GLN A 171 0.82 -20.92 -1.63
N PHE A 172 1.91 -20.28 -1.22
CA PHE A 172 2.31 -20.25 0.17
C PHE A 172 1.45 -19.24 0.95
N GLU A 173 0.47 -19.74 1.69
CA GLU A 173 -0.37 -18.91 2.56
C GLU A 173 0.20 -18.86 3.99
N LYS A 174 1.12 -17.92 4.25
CA LYS A 174 1.55 -17.63 5.62
C LYS A 174 0.39 -17.03 6.43
N ARG A 175 -0.26 -17.86 7.24
CA ARG A 175 -1.28 -17.42 8.20
C ARG A 175 -0.61 -16.99 9.50
N LEU A 176 -1.04 -15.85 10.02
CA LEU A 176 -0.60 -15.32 11.30
C LEU A 176 -1.22 -16.13 12.44
N MET A 177 -0.47 -16.29 13.53
CA MET A 177 -0.85 -17.12 14.68
C MET A 177 -2.23 -16.69 15.22
N PRO A 178 -3.20 -17.60 15.41
CA PRO A 178 -4.49 -17.28 16.01
C PRO A 178 -4.36 -16.68 17.42
N SER A 179 -5.38 -15.94 17.87
CA SER A 179 -5.46 -15.38 19.24
C SER A 179 -4.28 -14.48 19.64
N THR A 180 -3.64 -13.85 18.65
CA THR A 180 -2.58 -12.85 18.86
C THR A 180 -3.01 -11.53 18.24
N TRP A 181 -2.61 -10.42 18.87
CA TRP A 181 -2.70 -9.10 18.26
C TRP A 181 -1.88 -9.12 16.97
N ILE A 182 -2.42 -8.54 15.90
CA ILE A 182 -1.64 -8.34 14.68
C ILE A 182 -1.29 -6.87 14.60
N VAL A 183 0.00 -6.55 14.56
CA VAL A 183 0.47 -5.21 14.24
C VAL A 183 0.94 -5.16 12.81
N ILE A 184 0.34 -4.28 12.02
CA ILE A 184 0.78 -3.93 10.68
C ILE A 184 1.52 -2.61 10.76
N ARG A 185 2.85 -2.64 10.65
CA ARG A 185 3.66 -1.42 10.55
C ARG A 185 3.88 -1.07 9.09
N ILE A 186 3.57 0.17 8.73
CA ILE A 186 3.75 0.80 7.43
C ILE A 186 4.86 1.85 7.55
N ASP A 187 5.79 1.90 6.60
CA ASP A 187 6.96 2.80 6.63
C ASP A 187 7.22 3.41 5.26
N GLY A 188 7.58 4.70 5.22
CA GLY A 188 7.84 5.46 4.00
C GLY A 188 9.10 5.01 3.27
N CYS A 189 8.97 4.45 2.07
CA CYS A 189 10.13 4.01 1.32
C CYS A 189 10.96 5.20 0.79
N HIS A 190 12.23 5.27 1.18
CA HIS A 190 13.15 6.35 0.80
C HIS A 190 12.60 7.75 1.15
N PHE A 191 11.89 7.86 2.28
CA PHE A 191 11.19 9.09 2.63
C PHE A 191 12.10 10.28 2.92
N HIS A 192 13.37 10.05 3.28
CA HIS A 192 14.38 11.11 3.33
C HIS A 192 14.45 11.86 2.00
N ARG A 193 14.64 11.13 0.88
CA ARG A 193 14.65 11.73 -0.47
C ARG A 193 13.31 12.36 -0.81
N PHE A 194 12.20 11.72 -0.43
CA PHE A 194 10.86 12.27 -0.66
C PHE A 194 10.68 13.63 0.02
N SER A 195 11.07 13.72 1.29
CA SER A 195 10.98 14.94 2.10
C SER A 195 11.89 16.06 1.58
N ASP A 196 13.08 15.73 1.08
CA ASP A 196 14.00 16.70 0.48
C ASP A 196 13.44 17.24 -0.84
N VAL A 197 12.97 16.35 -1.73
CA VAL A 197 12.43 16.73 -3.04
C VAL A 197 11.14 17.55 -2.91
N HIS A 198 10.32 17.29 -1.90
CA HIS A 198 9.09 18.05 -1.63
C HIS A 198 9.27 19.16 -0.59
N GLU A 199 10.51 19.46 -0.20
CA GLU A 199 10.91 20.62 0.62
C GLU A 199 10.15 20.67 1.96
N PHE A 200 10.08 19.53 2.64
CA PHE A 200 9.45 19.44 3.96
C PHE A 200 10.22 20.27 4.99
N VAL A 201 9.47 20.94 5.87
CA VAL A 201 10.03 21.69 6.99
C VAL A 201 10.83 20.77 7.91
N LYS A 202 11.99 21.26 8.35
CA LYS A 202 12.89 20.52 9.25
C LYS A 202 13.00 21.21 10.62
N PRO A 203 12.96 20.46 11.73
CA PRO A 203 13.02 18.99 11.82
C PRO A 203 11.71 18.26 11.50
N ASN A 204 10.56 18.91 11.70
CA ASN A 204 9.24 18.31 11.50
C ASN A 204 8.38 19.19 10.59
N ASP A 205 7.64 18.55 9.68
CA ASP A 205 6.65 19.21 8.85
C ASP A 205 5.26 18.83 9.34
N GLU A 206 4.55 19.81 9.92
CA GLU A 206 3.25 19.59 10.54
C GLU A 206 2.20 19.12 9.52
N GLN A 207 2.23 19.66 8.29
CA GLN A 207 1.28 19.31 7.24
C GLN A 207 1.52 17.89 6.75
N ALA A 208 2.79 17.48 6.62
CA ALA A 208 3.14 16.10 6.29
C ALA A 208 2.62 15.10 7.33
N LEU A 209 2.78 15.40 8.62
CA LEU A 209 2.28 14.56 9.70
C LEU A 209 0.75 14.53 9.75
N LYS A 210 0.08 15.67 9.55
CA LYS A 210 -1.39 15.70 9.44
C LYS A 210 -1.91 14.90 8.25
N LEU A 211 -1.20 14.90 7.11
CA LEU A 211 -1.52 14.05 5.97
C LEU A 211 -1.38 12.56 6.34
N MET A 212 -0.29 12.16 7.00
CA MET A 212 -0.10 10.78 7.51
C MET A 212 -1.26 10.37 8.45
N ASN A 213 -1.63 11.24 9.39
CA ASN A 213 -2.74 11.01 10.32
C ASN A 213 -4.07 10.86 9.58
N SER A 214 -4.33 11.71 8.58
CA SER A 214 -5.53 11.65 7.74
C SER A 214 -5.62 10.36 6.91
N CYS A 215 -4.48 9.76 6.56
CA CYS A 215 -4.41 8.43 5.94
C CYS A 215 -4.71 7.33 6.96
N ALA A 216 -4.14 7.42 8.16
CA ALA A 216 -4.39 6.45 9.23
C ALA A 216 -5.86 6.41 9.65
N VAL A 217 -6.52 7.56 9.76
CA VAL A 217 -7.97 7.63 10.02
C VAL A 217 -8.76 6.89 8.94
N ALA A 218 -8.38 7.01 7.67
CA ALA A 218 -9.05 6.31 6.59
C ALA A 218 -8.85 4.78 6.69
N VAL A 219 -7.65 4.32 7.03
CA VAL A 219 -7.36 2.90 7.27
C VAL A 219 -8.16 2.34 8.45
N VAL A 220 -8.23 3.06 9.57
CA VAL A 220 -9.00 2.65 10.76
C VAL A 220 -10.50 2.59 10.47
N LYS A 221 -11.03 3.54 9.68
CA LYS A 221 -12.44 3.54 9.27
C LYS A 221 -12.78 2.40 8.29
N GLU A 222 -11.90 2.14 7.33
CA GLU A 222 -12.11 1.09 6.32
C GLU A 222 -12.02 -0.31 6.94
N PHE A 223 -11.04 -0.53 7.81
CA PHE A 223 -10.78 -1.83 8.41
C PHE A 223 -11.19 -1.84 9.88
N GLN A 224 -12.46 -2.13 10.14
CA GLN A 224 -13.09 -2.09 11.48
C GLN A 224 -12.40 -2.95 12.55
N ASP A 225 -11.69 -4.01 12.15
CA ASP A 225 -10.89 -4.84 13.06
C ASP A 225 -9.65 -4.11 13.60
N THR A 226 -9.31 -2.94 13.07
CA THR A 226 -8.23 -2.06 13.56
C THR A 226 -8.72 -1.26 14.76
N VAL A 227 -8.17 -1.56 15.93
CA VAL A 227 -8.64 -1.02 17.21
C VAL A 227 -7.84 0.19 17.67
N PHE A 228 -6.58 0.28 17.22
CA PHE A 228 -5.66 1.35 17.58
C PHE A 228 -4.61 1.50 16.49
N ALA A 229 -4.13 2.71 16.29
CA ALA A 229 -3.00 2.98 15.43
C ALA A 229 -2.11 4.07 16.00
N TYR A 230 -0.80 3.95 15.82
CA TYR A 230 0.18 4.92 16.31
C TYR A 230 1.12 5.35 15.19
N GLY A 231 1.28 6.66 14.99
CA GLY A 231 2.10 7.25 13.93
C GLY A 231 3.21 8.15 14.45
N VAL A 232 4.38 8.04 13.82
CA VAL A 232 5.54 8.92 14.04
C VAL A 232 6.33 9.06 12.73
N SER A 233 6.80 10.27 12.43
CA SER A 233 7.59 10.53 11.21
C SER A 233 6.84 10.05 9.96
N ASP A 234 7.43 9.10 9.25
CA ASP A 234 6.97 8.45 8.03
C ASP A 234 6.47 7.02 8.27
N GLU A 235 6.31 6.60 9.54
CA GLU A 235 5.77 5.29 9.92
C GLU A 235 4.41 5.37 10.65
N TYR A 236 3.61 4.31 10.48
CA TYR A 236 2.37 4.09 11.23
C TYR A 236 2.21 2.61 11.56
N SER A 237 1.83 2.31 12.79
CA SER A 237 1.54 0.96 13.28
C SER A 237 0.04 0.82 13.52
N PHE A 238 -0.60 -0.16 12.87
CA PHE A 238 -2.02 -0.47 13.03
C PHE A 238 -2.19 -1.77 13.81
N VAL A 239 -2.95 -1.75 14.89
CA VAL A 239 -3.23 -2.89 15.76
C VAL A 239 -4.59 -3.47 15.41
N LEU A 240 -4.62 -4.73 14.98
CA LEU A 240 -5.85 -5.49 14.77
C LEU A 240 -6.12 -6.37 15.99
N LYS A 241 -7.40 -6.50 16.34
CA LYS A 241 -7.89 -7.33 17.45
C LYS A 241 -7.43 -8.79 17.38
N LYS A 242 -7.28 -9.44 18.55
CA LYS A 242 -6.66 -10.78 18.67
C LYS A 242 -7.40 -11.86 17.89
N ASP A 243 -8.72 -11.80 17.92
CA ASP A 243 -9.65 -12.76 17.31
C ASP A 243 -9.93 -12.46 15.82
N SER A 244 -9.38 -11.36 15.29
CA SER A 244 -9.60 -10.93 13.90
C SER A 244 -9.40 -12.08 12.90
N GLN A 245 -10.42 -12.28 12.05
CA GLN A 245 -10.38 -13.19 10.91
C GLN A 245 -10.15 -12.44 9.60
N PHE A 246 -9.71 -11.19 9.67
CA PHE A 246 -9.48 -10.35 8.50
C PHE A 246 -8.57 -11.05 7.49
N TYR A 247 -9.08 -11.24 6.27
CA TYR A 247 -8.45 -12.03 5.20
C TYR A 247 -7.95 -13.44 5.59
N GLN A 248 -8.60 -14.08 6.57
CA GLN A 248 -8.20 -15.37 7.15
C GLN A 248 -6.77 -15.34 7.71
N ARG A 249 -6.37 -14.18 8.27
CA ARG A 249 -5.06 -13.95 8.87
C ARG A 249 -3.88 -14.13 7.89
N ARG A 250 -4.13 -14.04 6.58
CA ARG A 250 -3.08 -14.14 5.56
C ARG A 250 -2.27 -12.85 5.51
N ALA A 251 -1.03 -12.91 5.99
CA ALA A 251 -0.18 -11.73 6.16
C ALA A 251 -0.02 -10.91 4.88
N SER A 252 0.24 -11.56 3.74
CA SER A 252 0.42 -10.88 2.44
C SER A 252 -0.82 -10.09 2.01
N LYS A 253 -2.02 -10.62 2.25
CA LYS A 253 -3.27 -9.92 1.95
C LYS A 253 -3.49 -8.72 2.86
N ILE A 254 -3.39 -8.92 4.18
CA ILE A 254 -3.61 -7.86 5.17
C ILE A 254 -2.63 -6.71 4.96
N VAL A 255 -1.34 -7.01 4.80
CA VAL A 255 -0.31 -5.98 4.58
C VAL A 255 -0.57 -5.22 3.28
N SER A 256 -0.80 -5.93 2.17
CA SER A 256 -0.94 -5.27 0.87
C SER A 256 -2.16 -4.36 0.77
N VAL A 257 -3.32 -4.76 1.30
CA VAL A 257 -4.54 -3.94 1.26
C VAL A 257 -4.42 -2.70 2.14
N MET A 258 -3.82 -2.81 3.33
CA MET A 258 -3.62 -1.68 4.24
C MET A 258 -2.58 -0.70 3.68
N VAL A 259 -1.43 -1.20 3.20
CA VAL A 259 -0.37 -0.38 2.58
C VAL A 259 -0.85 0.34 1.33
N SER A 260 -1.57 -0.37 0.45
CA SER A 260 -2.08 0.24 -0.78
C SER A 260 -3.16 1.28 -0.50
N LEU A 261 -4.08 1.03 0.45
CA LEU A 261 -5.06 2.03 0.86
C LEU A 261 -4.37 3.26 1.43
N PHE A 262 -3.42 3.08 2.34
CA PHE A 262 -2.66 4.18 2.94
C PHE A 262 -1.94 5.01 1.85
N THR A 263 -1.26 4.35 0.91
CA THR A 263 -0.54 5.00 -0.20
C THR A 263 -1.49 5.76 -1.14
N SER A 264 -2.63 5.15 -1.50
CA SER A 264 -3.67 5.78 -2.32
C SER A 264 -4.23 7.03 -1.65
N MET A 265 -4.55 6.93 -0.36
CA MET A 265 -5.04 8.05 0.45
C MET A 265 -4.03 9.18 0.53
N TYR A 266 -2.75 8.87 0.76
CA TYR A 266 -1.68 9.86 0.81
C TYR A 266 -1.58 10.65 -0.49
N THR A 267 -1.66 9.94 -1.62
CA THR A 267 -1.58 10.55 -2.95
C THR A 267 -2.82 11.38 -3.27
N MET A 268 -4.02 10.89 -2.92
CA MET A 268 -5.29 11.57 -3.19
C MET A 268 -5.47 12.82 -2.34
N LYS A 269 -5.15 12.75 -1.05
CA LYS A 269 -5.28 13.87 -0.11
C LYS A 269 -4.13 14.87 -0.17
N TRP A 270 -3.10 14.62 -0.97
CA TRP A 270 -1.92 15.49 -1.03
C TRP A 270 -2.28 16.98 -1.19
N LYS A 271 -3.18 17.30 -2.13
CA LYS A 271 -3.58 18.69 -2.40
C LYS A 271 -4.42 19.33 -1.30
N ASP A 272 -5.04 18.54 -0.42
CA ASP A 272 -5.78 19.05 0.73
C ASP A 272 -4.82 19.62 1.81
N PHE A 273 -3.59 19.08 1.89
CA PHE A 273 -2.58 19.49 2.86
C PHE A 273 -1.49 20.38 2.25
N PHE A 274 -1.25 20.24 0.94
CA PHE A 274 -0.24 20.97 0.17
C PHE A 274 -0.86 21.55 -1.12
N PRO A 275 -1.73 22.58 -1.04
CA PRO A 275 -2.42 23.14 -2.21
C PRO A 275 -1.44 23.66 -3.27
N GLU A 276 -0.41 24.37 -2.82
CA GLU A 276 0.59 25.01 -3.68
C GLU A 276 1.74 24.09 -4.12
N ARG A 277 1.86 22.88 -3.56
CA ARG A 277 2.96 21.96 -3.94
C ARG A 277 2.41 20.81 -4.76
N ASP A 278 3.01 20.57 -5.92
CA ASP A 278 2.71 19.37 -6.70
C ASP A 278 3.47 18.17 -6.17
N LEU A 279 2.80 17.02 -6.20
CA LEU A 279 3.44 15.74 -5.94
C LEU A 279 4.36 15.40 -7.13
N LYS A 280 5.67 15.60 -6.97
CA LYS A 280 6.69 15.46 -8.02
C LYS A 280 6.81 14.00 -8.49
N TYR A 281 6.68 13.04 -7.58
CA TYR A 281 6.61 11.61 -7.89
C TYR A 281 5.76 10.86 -6.84
N PRO A 282 5.14 9.72 -7.20
CA PRO A 282 4.28 9.00 -6.27
C PRO A 282 5.08 8.44 -5.08
N PRO A 283 4.62 8.62 -3.84
CA PRO A 283 5.19 7.94 -2.70
C PRO A 283 4.81 6.47 -2.74
N TYR A 284 5.55 5.67 -1.98
CA TYR A 284 5.18 4.28 -1.72
C TYR A 284 5.70 3.90 -0.35
N PHE A 285 5.03 2.93 0.25
CA PHE A 285 5.30 2.50 1.61
C PHE A 285 5.59 1.01 1.62
N ASP A 286 6.46 0.56 2.53
CA ASP A 286 6.58 -0.85 2.86
C ASP A 286 5.54 -1.22 3.93
N GLY A 287 5.41 -2.52 4.19
CA GLY A 287 4.66 -2.94 5.36
C GLY A 287 5.06 -4.32 5.84
N ARG A 288 4.87 -4.56 7.14
CA ARG A 288 5.13 -5.85 7.78
C ARG A 288 4.08 -6.17 8.82
N ALA A 289 3.79 -7.46 8.99
CA ALA A 289 2.90 -7.98 10.03
C ALA A 289 3.70 -8.66 11.14
N VAL A 290 3.39 -8.34 12.40
CA VAL A 290 3.99 -8.94 13.59
C VAL A 290 2.88 -9.37 14.56
N CYS A 291 3.01 -10.56 15.14
CA CYS A 291 2.07 -11.08 16.14
C CYS A 291 2.57 -10.77 17.55
N TYR A 292 1.68 -10.24 18.41
CA TYR A 292 1.96 -10.07 19.84
C TYR A 292 0.94 -10.88 20.67
N PRO A 293 1.40 -11.83 21.51
CA PRO A 293 0.49 -12.80 22.14
C PRO A 293 -0.26 -12.25 23.35
N SER A 294 0.29 -11.25 24.06
CA SER A 294 -0.35 -10.61 25.21
C SER A 294 -0.50 -9.10 25.00
N SER A 295 -1.40 -8.50 25.78
CA SER A 295 -1.59 -7.04 25.78
C SER A 295 -0.40 -6.32 26.41
N GLU A 296 0.33 -6.96 27.31
CA GLU A 296 1.58 -6.44 27.90
C GLU A 296 2.66 -6.28 26.82
N ILE A 297 2.93 -7.34 26.03
CA ILE A 297 3.95 -7.27 24.98
C ILE A 297 3.54 -6.29 23.86
N LEU A 298 2.25 -6.18 23.56
CA LEU A 298 1.74 -5.15 22.65
C LEU A 298 2.03 -3.73 23.19
N ARG A 299 1.77 -3.49 24.48
CA ARG A 299 2.07 -2.20 25.13
C ARG A 299 3.56 -1.91 25.11
N ASP A 300 4.42 -2.89 25.37
CA ASP A 300 5.87 -2.73 25.28
C ASP A 300 6.32 -2.32 23.88
N TYR A 301 5.74 -2.93 22.85
CA TYR A 301 5.99 -2.53 21.46
C TYR A 301 5.57 -1.08 21.19
N LEU A 302 4.38 -0.67 21.60
CA LEU A 302 3.87 0.69 21.39
C LEU A 302 4.68 1.72 22.19
N ALA A 303 5.04 1.40 23.43
CA ALA A 303 5.93 2.20 24.25
C ALA A 303 7.30 2.36 23.59
N TRP A 304 7.86 1.28 23.03
CA TRP A 304 9.12 1.34 22.27
C TRP A 304 9.02 2.29 21.06
N ARG A 305 7.88 2.33 20.36
CA ARG A 305 7.66 3.28 19.26
C ARG A 305 7.54 4.74 19.75
N GLN A 306 6.90 4.97 20.89
CA GLN A 306 6.83 6.32 21.45
C GLN A 306 8.15 6.82 22.05
N VAL A 307 8.94 5.95 22.68
CA VAL A 307 10.29 6.29 23.15
C VAL A 307 11.19 6.64 21.96
N ASP A 308 11.14 5.86 20.88
CA ASP A 308 11.91 6.14 19.66
C ASP A 308 11.49 7.46 18.99
N CYS A 309 10.19 7.80 19.02
CA CYS A 309 9.70 9.12 18.62
C CYS A 309 10.39 10.24 19.40
N HIS A 310 10.42 10.13 20.73
CA HIS A 310 11.03 11.13 21.60
C HIS A 310 12.53 11.30 21.32
N ILE A 311 13.26 10.19 21.23
CA ILE A 311 14.71 10.18 20.97
C ILE A 311 15.02 10.82 19.61
N ASN A 312 14.32 10.38 18.56
CA ASN A 312 14.56 10.86 17.21
C ASN A 312 14.16 12.33 17.05
N ASN A 313 13.05 12.78 17.64
CA ASN A 313 12.63 14.17 17.57
C ASN A 313 13.62 15.10 18.30
N GLN A 314 14.09 14.74 19.50
CA GLN A 314 15.09 15.54 20.22
C GLN A 314 16.41 15.63 19.44
N TYR A 315 16.89 14.50 18.92
CA TYR A 315 18.09 14.46 18.07
C TYR A 315 17.93 15.31 16.80
N ASN A 316 16.84 15.12 16.04
CA ASN A 316 16.59 15.83 14.80
C ASN A 316 16.43 17.34 15.03
N THR A 317 15.80 17.74 16.13
CA THR A 317 15.68 19.16 16.49
C THR A 317 17.07 19.78 16.70
N CYS A 318 17.94 19.13 17.49
CA CYS A 318 19.31 19.60 17.67
C CYS A 318 20.07 19.65 16.34
N PHE A 319 19.99 18.57 15.57
CA PHE A 319 20.70 18.42 14.31
C PHE A 319 20.34 19.54 13.34
N TRP A 320 19.06 19.83 13.16
CA TRP A 320 18.63 20.87 12.23
C TRP A 320 18.88 22.29 12.75
N GLN A 321 18.93 22.51 14.07
CA GLN A 321 19.37 23.81 14.59
C GLN A 321 20.86 24.06 14.36
N LEU A 322 21.70 23.03 14.54
CA LEU A 322 23.12 23.10 14.18
C LEU A 322 23.33 23.38 12.69
N VAL A 323 22.54 22.73 11.83
CA VAL A 323 22.60 23.01 10.39
C VAL A 323 22.15 24.44 10.06
N LYS A 324 21.07 24.92 10.71
CA LYS A 324 20.61 26.31 10.56
C LYS A 324 21.62 27.34 11.09
N SER A 325 22.45 26.97 12.08
CA SER A 325 23.52 27.82 12.59
C SER A 325 24.77 27.83 11.68
N GLY A 326 24.69 27.28 10.47
CA GLY A 326 25.76 27.30 9.46
C GLY A 326 26.66 26.07 9.45
N LYS A 327 26.44 25.06 10.29
CA LYS A 327 27.22 23.81 10.23
C LYS A 327 26.76 22.95 9.04
N SER A 328 27.69 22.24 8.42
CA SER A 328 27.36 21.18 7.48
C SER A 328 26.64 20.02 8.18
N LYS A 329 25.91 19.19 7.41
CA LYS A 329 25.26 17.97 7.93
C LYS A 329 26.25 17.03 8.63
N SER A 330 27.48 16.91 8.11
CA SER A 330 28.52 16.06 8.70
C SER A 330 29.03 16.63 10.03
N GLU A 331 29.27 17.94 10.10
CA GLU A 331 29.69 18.59 11.35
C GLU A 331 28.60 18.50 12.43
N ALA A 332 27.33 18.70 12.07
CA ALA A 332 26.21 18.55 13.00
C ALA A 332 26.10 17.12 13.55
N GLN A 333 26.28 16.10 12.69
CA GLN A 333 26.28 14.70 13.12
C GLN A 333 27.46 14.40 14.06
N ASN A 334 28.66 14.87 13.72
CA ASN A 334 29.85 14.68 14.57
C ASN A 334 29.70 15.38 15.92
N PHE A 335 29.11 16.57 15.95
CA PHE A 335 28.86 17.32 17.18
C PHE A 335 27.89 16.59 18.13
N LEU A 336 26.86 15.93 17.57
CA LEU A 336 25.87 15.20 18.37
C LEU A 336 26.32 13.78 18.75
N LYS A 337 27.41 13.29 18.18
CA LYS A 337 27.90 11.93 18.44
C LYS A 337 28.29 11.76 19.91
N GLY A 338 27.73 10.74 20.56
CA GLY A 338 28.00 10.44 21.98
C GLY A 338 27.28 11.33 22.99
N THR A 339 26.49 12.31 22.54
CA THR A 339 25.71 13.18 23.44
C THR A 339 24.57 12.40 24.12
N LEU A 340 24.30 12.71 25.39
CA LEU A 340 23.15 12.17 26.12
C LEU A 340 21.91 13.07 25.92
N ALA A 341 20.76 12.67 26.48
CA ALA A 341 19.53 13.46 26.36
C ALA A 341 19.66 14.84 27.04
N GLY A 342 20.27 14.89 28.23
CA GLY A 342 20.49 16.16 28.94
C GLY A 342 21.42 17.14 28.21
N ASP A 343 22.40 16.64 27.45
CA ASP A 343 23.28 17.49 26.63
C ASP A 343 22.51 18.12 25.47
N LYS A 344 21.61 17.35 24.85
CA LYS A 344 20.71 17.83 23.79
C LYS A 344 19.76 18.91 24.32
N ASP A 345 19.19 18.73 25.51
CA ASP A 345 18.34 19.76 26.12
C ASP A 345 19.10 21.05 26.41
N LYS A 346 20.34 20.96 26.91
CA LYS A 346 21.20 22.14 27.11
C LYS A 346 21.48 22.83 25.78
N LEU A 347 21.80 22.07 24.72
CA LEU A 347 22.03 22.60 23.38
C LEU A 347 20.79 23.30 22.82
N LEU A 348 19.61 22.70 22.94
CA LEU A 348 18.35 23.32 22.48
C LEU A 348 18.07 24.62 23.23
N LYS A 349 18.32 24.67 24.55
CA LYS A 349 18.20 25.90 25.34
C LYS A 349 19.15 27.00 24.86
N GLN A 350 20.37 26.67 24.41
CA GLN A 350 21.30 27.64 23.81
C GLN A 350 20.73 28.25 22.52
N PHE A 351 19.93 27.48 21.76
CA PHE A 351 19.18 27.98 20.61
C PHE A 351 17.84 28.65 20.99
N GLY A 352 17.56 28.86 22.28
CA GLY A 352 16.30 29.46 22.75
C GLY A 352 15.10 28.51 22.66
N ILE A 353 15.32 27.21 22.50
CA ILE A 353 14.26 26.20 22.34
C ILE A 353 14.10 25.41 23.63
N ASP A 354 12.91 25.48 24.20
CA ASP A 354 12.47 24.59 25.27
C ASP A 354 11.80 23.36 24.64
N TYR A 355 12.49 22.20 24.67
CA TYR A 355 11.97 20.97 24.09
C TYR A 355 10.60 20.60 24.66
N SER A 356 10.37 20.81 25.96
CA SER A 356 9.11 20.45 26.62
C SER A 356 7.90 21.25 26.10
N LYS A 357 8.15 22.42 25.50
CA LYS A 357 7.13 23.31 24.94
C LYS A 357 6.89 23.09 23.44
N LEU A 358 7.66 22.21 22.79
CA LEU A 358 7.38 21.85 21.40
C LEU A 358 6.00 21.18 21.28
N PRO A 359 5.32 21.29 20.12
CA PRO A 359 4.03 20.66 19.87
C PRO A 359 4.04 19.17 20.26
N VAL A 360 3.00 18.74 20.97
CA VAL A 360 2.91 17.39 21.55
C VAL A 360 2.99 16.33 20.46
N MET A 361 2.38 16.57 19.30
CA MET A 361 2.46 15.68 18.13
C MET A 361 3.90 15.35 17.71
N PHE A 362 4.84 16.29 17.84
CA PHE A 362 6.25 16.04 17.49
C PHE A 362 6.97 15.22 18.57
N ARG A 363 6.55 15.33 19.83
CA ARG A 363 7.20 14.69 20.98
C ARG A 363 6.63 13.32 21.32
N GLN A 364 5.36 13.09 21.02
CA GLN A 364 4.59 11.91 21.43
C GLN A 364 3.95 11.18 20.24
N GLY A 365 4.07 11.68 19.01
CA GLY A 365 3.43 11.07 17.85
C GLY A 365 1.91 11.28 17.84
N SER A 366 1.20 10.42 17.12
CA SER A 366 -0.25 10.49 16.94
C SER A 366 -0.91 9.14 17.19
N SER A 367 -1.82 9.09 18.15
CA SER A 367 -2.64 7.93 18.50
C SER A 367 -4.01 8.05 17.85
N THR A 368 -4.40 7.08 17.04
CA THR A 368 -5.68 7.06 16.32
C THR A 368 -6.49 5.85 16.74
N PHE A 369 -7.70 6.06 17.23
CA PHE A 369 -8.57 4.99 17.69
C PHE A 369 -10.04 5.39 17.65
N TRP A 370 -10.92 4.42 17.86
CA TRP A 370 -12.35 4.68 18.00
C TRP A 370 -12.65 5.22 19.39
N ASP A 371 -13.13 6.47 19.43
CA ASP A 371 -13.73 7.04 20.62
C ASP A 371 -15.17 6.52 20.73
N LYS A 372 -15.40 5.71 21.76
CA LYS A 372 -16.70 5.15 22.12
C LYS A 372 -17.31 5.96 23.26
N GLY A 373 -17.31 7.29 23.14
CA GLY A 373 -17.95 8.19 24.09
C GLY A 373 -19.35 7.69 24.49
N ASP A 374 -19.58 7.63 25.80
CA ASP A 374 -20.88 7.50 26.49
C ASP A 374 -21.79 6.29 26.20
N ILE A 375 -21.29 5.13 25.76
CA ILE A 375 -22.12 3.89 25.82
C ILE A 375 -22.29 3.38 27.27
N ILE A 376 -21.41 3.77 28.20
CA ILE A 376 -21.43 3.24 29.59
C ILE A 376 -22.35 4.05 30.53
N MET A 377 -22.76 5.27 30.19
CA MET A 377 -23.59 6.11 31.08
C MET A 377 -25.10 6.11 30.77
N ILE A 378 -25.54 5.61 29.61
CA ILE A 378 -26.96 5.50 29.26
C ILE A 378 -27.45 4.08 29.51
N ASN A 379 -27.47 3.67 30.78
CA ASN A 379 -28.20 2.48 31.20
C ASN A 379 -29.18 2.77 32.34
N ASN A 380 -29.77 3.97 32.34
CA ASN A 380 -30.99 4.27 33.09
C ASN A 380 -31.86 5.29 32.32
N ASN A 381 -32.90 4.76 31.68
CA ASN A 381 -34.14 5.43 31.27
C ASN A 381 -34.11 6.52 30.18
N LYS A 382 -34.09 6.09 28.90
CA LYS A 382 -35.06 6.42 27.81
C LYS A 382 -34.42 6.14 26.44
N PRO A 383 -35.19 5.70 25.42
CA PRO A 383 -34.65 5.52 24.07
C PRO A 383 -34.64 6.88 23.37
N SER A 384 -33.46 7.47 23.20
CA SER A 384 -33.27 8.57 22.25
C SER A 384 -32.70 7.99 20.96
N ASP A 385 -33.51 8.01 19.90
CA ASP A 385 -33.11 7.86 18.51
C ASP A 385 -32.21 9.03 18.10
N GLU A 386 -30.92 8.94 18.41
CA GLU A 386 -29.86 9.66 17.68
C GLU A 386 -28.66 8.74 17.52
N ASN A 387 -28.25 8.52 16.27
CA ASN A 387 -27.10 7.70 15.86
C ASN A 387 -25.84 8.03 16.68
N SER A 388 -25.58 7.28 17.75
CA SER A 388 -24.32 7.29 18.49
C SER A 388 -23.23 6.61 17.65
N GLN A 389 -22.80 7.29 16.58
CA GLN A 389 -21.78 6.79 15.66
C GLN A 389 -20.41 6.84 16.35
N ASN A 390 -19.79 5.67 16.52
CA ASN A 390 -18.38 5.55 16.89
C ASN A 390 -17.56 6.50 16.00
N LYS A 391 -16.77 7.39 16.61
CA LYS A 391 -15.96 8.36 15.89
C LYS A 391 -14.49 7.98 16.00
N VAL A 392 -13.76 7.99 14.89
CA VAL A 392 -12.30 7.87 14.94
C VAL A 392 -11.72 9.22 15.35
N VAL A 393 -10.95 9.23 16.43
CA VAL A 393 -10.25 10.42 16.96
C VAL A 393 -8.75 10.27 16.78
N ILE A 394 -8.05 11.41 16.82
CA ILE A 394 -6.59 11.48 16.87
C ILE A 394 -6.22 12.24 18.14
N GLU A 395 -5.37 11.63 18.96
CA GLU A 395 -4.82 12.23 20.17
C GLU A 395 -3.30 12.24 20.14
N HIS A 396 -2.71 13.22 20.82
CA HIS A 396 -1.27 13.31 21.04
C HIS A 396 -1.03 13.16 22.54
N CYS A 397 -0.86 11.93 22.99
CA CYS A 397 -0.85 11.57 24.41
C CYS A 397 0.25 10.55 24.74
N ASN A 398 0.62 10.46 26.02
CA ASN A 398 1.55 9.45 26.51
C ASN A 398 0.85 8.09 26.57
N ILE A 399 1.25 7.16 25.71
CA ILE A 399 0.72 5.79 25.66
C ILE A 399 1.60 4.78 26.39
N ILE A 400 2.70 5.23 27.01
CA ILE A 400 3.56 4.40 27.86
C ILE A 400 2.88 4.18 29.21
N GLU A 401 2.29 5.24 29.77
CA GLU A 401 1.64 5.19 31.08
C GLU A 401 0.34 4.37 31.06
N SER A 402 0.07 3.68 32.16
CA SER A 402 -1.16 2.90 32.33
C SER A 402 -2.42 3.76 32.33
N SER A 403 -2.32 5.06 32.67
CA SER A 403 -3.42 6.02 32.68
C SER A 403 -4.18 6.07 31.35
N PHE A 404 -3.46 6.11 30.22
CA PHE A 404 -4.04 6.06 28.88
C PHE A 404 -4.86 4.78 28.66
N TRP A 405 -4.26 3.62 28.94
CA TRP A 405 -4.91 2.32 28.73
C TRP A 405 -6.12 2.10 29.65
N CYS A 406 -6.08 2.65 30.86
CA CYS A 406 -7.21 2.65 31.79
C CYS A 406 -8.34 3.58 31.34
N ALA A 407 -8.03 4.71 30.71
CA ALA A 407 -9.03 5.61 30.15
C ALA A 407 -9.70 5.05 28.89
N HIS A 408 -9.00 4.17 28.15
CA HIS A 408 -9.48 3.57 26.90
C HIS A 408 -9.47 2.02 26.95
N PRO A 409 -10.23 1.39 27.87
CA PRO A 409 -10.19 -0.05 28.09
C PRO A 409 -10.66 -0.85 26.86
N THR A 410 -11.46 -0.24 26.00
CA THR A 410 -11.98 -0.85 24.77
C THR A 410 -10.93 -1.12 23.72
N ILE A 411 -9.70 -0.60 23.85
CA ILE A 411 -8.61 -0.89 22.92
C ILE A 411 -8.00 -2.28 23.18
N LEU A 412 -7.73 -2.60 24.45
CA LEU A 412 -7.06 -3.84 24.85
C LEU A 412 -8.03 -4.99 25.14
N ASN A 413 -9.31 -4.69 25.37
CA ASN A 413 -10.39 -5.66 25.57
C ASN A 413 -11.21 -5.91 24.28
N ALA A 414 -10.70 -5.46 23.13
CA ALA A 414 -11.36 -5.50 21.82
C ALA A 414 -11.39 -6.87 21.16
#